data_AF-A0A3A4K0C4-F1
#
_entry.id   AF-A0A3A4K0C4-F1
#
_cell.length_a   1.000
_cell.length_b   1.000
_cell.length_c   1.000
_cell.angle_alpha   90.00
_cell.angle_beta   90.00
_cell.angle_gamma   90.00
#
_symmetry.space_group_name_H-M   'P 1'
#
loop_
_entity.id
_entity.type
_entity.pdbx_description
1 polymer ?
#
loop_
_entity_poly.entity_id
_entity_poly.type
_entity_poly.pdbx_seq_one_letter_code
_entity_poly.pdbx_strand_id
1 'polypeptide(L)'
;MNVRSGHLRSTIGDHTRVAGPTVRTEVFATARYAKWVHDGTAPHTIVPRRAQVLRFEVGGHIVFARRVQHPGYRGNAFLSSAVRDEMVRENLL
;
A
#
# COMPACT_ATOMS: atom_id res chain seq x y z
N MET A 1 -6.91 11.57 -0.20
CA MET A 1 -6.21 10.27 -0.21
C MET A 1 -5.05 10.21 0.81
N ASN A 2 -4.98 9.18 1.65
CA ASN A 2 -4.04 9.05 2.77
C ASN A 2 -2.75 8.25 2.43
N VAL A 3 -1.98 8.66 1.42
CA VAL A 3 -0.68 8.03 1.08
C VAL A 3 0.45 9.05 1.24
N ARG A 4 1.40 8.77 2.14
CA ARG A 4 2.56 9.62 2.44
C ARG A 4 3.68 9.40 1.41
N SER A 5 3.67 10.21 0.34
CA SER A 5 4.71 10.35 -0.73
C SER A 5 5.33 9.03 -1.27
N GLY A 6 6.37 9.12 -2.10
CA GLY A 6 7.11 7.96 -2.63
C GLY A 6 6.50 7.24 -3.83
N HIS A 7 7.15 6.14 -4.25
CA HIS A 7 6.82 5.42 -5.48
C HIS A 7 5.36 4.92 -5.50
N LEU A 8 4.84 4.42 -4.37
CA LEU A 8 3.44 4.00 -4.29
C LEU A 8 2.50 5.14 -4.67
N ARG A 9 2.69 6.33 -4.10
CA ARG A 9 1.87 7.51 -4.41
C ARG A 9 1.93 7.86 -5.89
N SER A 10 3.09 7.76 -6.52
CA SER A 10 3.25 8.07 -7.95
C SER A 10 2.57 7.07 -8.89
N THR A 11 2.24 5.86 -8.42
CA THR A 11 1.58 4.82 -9.23
C THR A 11 0.06 4.83 -9.11
N ILE A 12 -0.48 5.72 -8.28
CA ILE A 12 -1.92 5.85 -8.08
C ILE A 12 -2.49 6.71 -9.20
N GLY A 13 -3.58 6.23 -9.80
CA GLY A 13 -4.35 7.00 -10.76
C GLY A 13 -5.81 6.57 -10.78
N ASP A 14 -6.58 7.29 -11.56
CA ASP A 14 -7.98 7.00 -11.85
C ASP A 14 -8.22 6.94 -13.36
N HIS A 15 -9.28 6.23 -13.73
CA HIS A 15 -9.77 6.16 -15.11
C HIS A 15 -11.30 6.26 -15.07
N THR A 16 -11.83 7.36 -15.59
CA THR A 16 -13.27 7.58 -15.74
C THR A 16 -13.71 7.30 -17.16
N ARG A 17 -14.72 6.42 -17.32
CA ARG A 17 -15.39 6.15 -18.60
C ARG A 17 -16.86 6.52 -18.51
N VAL A 18 -17.34 7.21 -19.54
CA VAL A 18 -18.75 7.53 -19.73
C VAL A 18 -19.30 6.68 -20.86
N ALA A 19 -20.36 5.91 -20.60
CA ALA A 19 -21.03 5.06 -21.57
C ALA A 19 -22.54 5.24 -21.46
N GLY A 20 -23.11 6.07 -22.34
CA GLY A 20 -24.54 6.42 -22.30
C GLY A 20 -24.92 7.01 -20.94
N PRO A 21 -25.90 6.42 -20.21
CA PRO A 21 -26.30 6.89 -18.89
C PRO A 21 -25.37 6.44 -17.74
N THR A 22 -24.29 5.73 -18.02
CA THR A 22 -23.40 5.15 -16.99
C THR A 22 -22.06 5.88 -16.94
N VAL A 23 -21.67 6.32 -15.74
CA VAL A 23 -20.31 6.79 -15.43
C VAL A 23 -19.63 5.72 -14.56
N ARG A 24 -18.45 5.25 -15.00
CA ARG A 24 -17.62 4.29 -14.28
C ARG A 24 -16.26 4.91 -14.01
N THR A 25 -15.90 5.05 -12.73
CA THR A 25 -14.57 5.49 -12.31
C THR A 25 -13.81 4.34 -11.68
N GLU A 26 -12.62 4.05 -12.21
CA GLU A 26 -11.71 3.03 -11.70
C GLU A 26 -10.53 3.71 -11.01
N VAL A 27 -10.31 3.45 -9.72
CA VAL A 27 -9.13 3.92 -9.00
C VAL A 27 -8.16 2.75 -8.84
N PHE A 28 -6.89 2.95 -9.20
CA PHE A 28 -5.90 1.88 -9.22
C PHE A 28 -4.54 2.32 -8.67
N ALA A 29 -3.71 1.33 -8.32
CA ALA A 29 -2.31 1.50 -7.98
C ALA A 29 -1.48 0.38 -8.62
N THR A 30 -0.45 0.73 -9.40
CA THR A 30 0.33 -0.26 -10.17
C THR A 30 1.60 -0.74 -9.48
N ALA A 31 1.99 -0.13 -8.35
CA ALA A 31 3.12 -0.62 -7.55
C ALA A 31 2.87 -2.07 -7.13
N ARG A 32 3.86 -2.95 -7.37
CA ARG A 32 3.76 -4.40 -7.09
C ARG A 32 3.38 -4.72 -5.63
N TYR A 33 3.67 -3.80 -4.71
CA TYR A 33 3.41 -3.96 -3.29
C TYR A 33 2.16 -3.21 -2.78
N ALA A 34 1.42 -2.55 -3.67
CA ALA A 34 0.24 -1.76 -3.33
C ALA A 34 -0.80 -2.57 -2.54
N LYS A 35 -1.02 -3.83 -2.93
CA LYS A 35 -1.95 -4.74 -2.23
C LYS A 35 -1.63 -4.88 -0.74
N TRP A 36 -0.38 -5.13 -0.38
CA TRP A 36 0.00 -5.31 1.03
C TRP A 36 -0.02 -4.00 1.83
N VAL A 37 0.15 -2.86 1.16
CA VAL A 37 -0.05 -1.56 1.82
C VAL A 37 -1.55 -1.30 2.02
N HIS A 38 -2.40 -1.70 1.08
CA HIS A 38 -3.85 -1.53 1.17
C HIS A 38 -4.47 -2.44 2.24
N ASP A 39 -4.30 -3.75 2.07
CA ASP A 39 -4.94 -4.79 2.89
C ASP A 39 -4.20 -5.07 4.19
N GLY A 40 -2.90 -4.74 4.24
CA GLY A 40 -2.02 -5.16 5.31
C GLY A 40 -1.38 -6.54 5.07
N THR A 41 -0.70 -7.04 6.10
CA THR A 41 -0.07 -8.35 6.12
C THR A 41 -0.30 -9.03 7.47
N ALA A 42 -0.52 -10.35 7.45
CA ALA A 42 -0.59 -11.16 8.66
C ALA A 42 0.78 -11.26 9.36
N PRO A 43 0.84 -11.65 10.65
CA PRO A 43 2.08 -12.01 11.31
C PRO A 43 2.87 -13.04 10.49
N HIS A 44 4.16 -12.82 10.32
CA HIS A 44 5.00 -13.71 9.51
C HIS A 44 6.48 -13.64 9.90
N THR A 45 7.19 -14.73 9.63
CA THR A 45 8.64 -14.77 9.83
C THR A 45 9.37 -14.19 8.62
N ILE A 46 10.29 -13.27 8.86
CA ILE A 46 11.22 -12.75 7.86
C ILE A 46 12.55 -13.49 8.04
N VAL A 47 13.05 -14.08 6.96
CA VAL A 47 14.31 -14.83 6.92
C VAL A 47 15.21 -14.29 5.79
N PRO A 48 16.54 -14.33 5.95
CA PRO A 48 17.46 -13.96 4.89
C PRO A 48 17.39 -14.98 3.75
N ARG A 49 17.33 -14.51 2.50
CA ARG A 49 17.21 -15.39 1.32
C ARG A 49 18.55 -15.75 0.67
N ARG A 50 19.47 -14.79 0.63
CA ARG A 50 20.78 -14.92 -0.06
C ARG A 50 21.97 -14.67 0.87
N ALA A 51 21.72 -14.25 2.10
CA ALA A 51 22.73 -13.92 3.10
C ALA A 51 22.59 -14.85 4.32
N GLN A 52 23.59 -14.85 5.21
CA GLN A 52 23.56 -15.67 6.43
C GLN A 52 22.67 -15.07 7.53
N VAL A 53 22.59 -13.74 7.61
CA VAL A 53 21.82 -13.00 8.62
C VAL A 53 21.21 -11.72 8.03
N LEU A 54 20.16 -11.21 8.68
CA LEU A 54 19.59 -9.88 8.43
C LEU A 54 20.41 -8.85 9.21
N ARG A 55 20.67 -7.69 8.61
CA ARG A 55 21.32 -6.54 9.26
C ARG A 55 20.31 -5.40 9.36
N PHE A 56 20.18 -4.83 10.55
CA PHE A 56 19.38 -3.65 10.83
C PHE A 56 20.26 -2.56 11.43
N GLU A 57 19.91 -1.31 11.15
CA GLU A 57 20.49 -0.15 11.82
C GLU A 57 19.38 0.52 12.62
N VAL A 58 19.53 0.56 13.94
CA VAL A 58 18.51 1.01 14.88
C VAL A 58 19.16 1.91 15.90
N GLY A 59 18.75 3.18 15.94
CA GLY A 59 19.29 4.17 16.88
C GLY A 59 20.82 4.35 16.79
N GLY A 60 21.41 4.22 15.60
CA GLY A 60 22.86 4.29 15.40
C GLY A 60 23.64 3.01 15.70
N HIS A 61 22.97 1.96 16.18
CA HIS A 61 23.58 0.65 16.42
C HIS A 61 23.24 -0.35 15.31
N ILE A 62 24.19 -1.21 14.99
CA ILE A 62 24.00 -2.31 14.04
C ILE A 62 23.53 -3.56 14.81
N VAL A 63 22.39 -4.11 14.41
CA VAL A 63 21.82 -5.32 15.00
C VAL A 63 21.71 -6.41 13.92
N PHE A 64 22.11 -7.63 14.27
CA PHE A 64 22.00 -8.79 13.39
C PHE A 64 20.96 -9.77 13.90
N ALA A 65 20.18 -10.36 12.99
CA ALA A 65 19.18 -11.36 13.34
C ALA A 65 19.16 -12.50 12.31
N ARG A 66 19.05 -13.75 12.76
CA ARG A 66 18.85 -14.91 11.87
C ARG A 66 17.42 -14.99 11.33
N ARG A 67 16.45 -14.46 12.08
CA ARG A 67 15.04 -14.36 11.71
C ARG A 67 14.38 -13.22 12.48
N VAL A 68 13.30 -12.67 11.95
CA VAL A 68 12.42 -11.71 12.64
C VAL A 68 11.00 -12.25 12.64
N GLN A 69 10.33 -12.26 13.80
CA GLN A 69 8.89 -12.51 13.88
C GLN A 69 8.16 -11.19 13.73
N HIS A 70 7.72 -10.88 12.51
CA HIS A 70 7.03 -9.63 12.23
C HIS A 70 5.57 -9.76 12.69
N PRO A 71 5.02 -8.80 13.46
CA PRO A 71 3.64 -8.85 13.95
C PRO A 71 2.59 -8.66 12.85
N GLY A 72 3.03 -8.37 11.63
CA GLY A 72 2.18 -7.98 10.51
C GLY A 72 2.04 -6.47 10.39
N TYR A 73 1.31 -6.03 9.39
CA TYR A 73 0.99 -4.63 9.15
C TYR A 73 -0.52 -4.49 9.01
N ARG A 74 -1.13 -3.51 9.69
CA ARG A 74 -2.59 -3.35 9.71
C ARG A 74 -3.20 -2.93 8.36
N GLY A 75 -2.38 -2.48 7.41
CA GLY A 75 -2.86 -1.90 6.16
C GLY A 75 -3.29 -0.44 6.31
N ASN A 76 -3.49 0.19 5.16
CA ASN A 76 -4.02 1.53 5.01
C ASN A 76 -4.93 1.51 3.78
N ALA A 77 -6.24 1.64 3.99
CA ALA A 77 -7.26 1.45 2.95
C ALA A 77 -7.33 2.61 1.92
N PHE A 78 -6.19 3.00 1.36
CA PHE A 78 -6.03 4.22 0.57
C PHE A 78 -6.84 4.25 -0.72
N LEU A 79 -7.01 3.12 -1.43
CA LEU A 79 -7.87 3.04 -2.62
C LEU A 79 -9.33 3.28 -2.27
N SER A 80 -9.83 2.67 -1.19
CA SER A 80 -11.19 2.90 -0.68
C SER A 80 -11.43 4.35 -0.29
N SER A 81 -10.43 4.99 0.33
CA SER A 81 -10.48 6.43 0.61
C SER A 81 -10.55 7.26 -0.68
N ALA A 82 -9.77 6.91 -1.71
CA ALA A 82 -9.80 7.65 -2.97
C ALA A 82 -11.11 7.48 -3.74
N VAL A 83 -11.71 6.27 -3.74
CA VAL A 83 -13.05 6.08 -4.29
C VAL A 83 -14.06 6.97 -3.58
N ARG A 84 -14.00 7.04 -2.24
CA ARG A 84 -14.89 7.94 -1.48
C ARG A 84 -14.65 9.41 -1.82
N ASP A 85 -13.39 9.84 -1.89
CA ASP A 85 -13.02 11.21 -2.24
C ASP A 85 -13.55 11.57 -3.65
N GLU A 86 -13.56 10.61 -4.58
CA GLU A 86 -14.12 10.76 -5.93
C GLU A 86 -15.64 10.93 -5.91
N MET A 87 -16.35 10.05 -5.18
CA MET A 87 -17.80 10.12 -5.07
C MET A 87 -18.28 11.44 -4.49
N VAL A 88 -17.54 11.99 -3.51
CA VAL A 88 -17.83 13.30 -2.92
C VAL A 88 -17.58 14.43 -3.93
N ARG A 89 -16.53 14.34 -4.75
CA ARG A 89 -16.23 15.37 -5.77
C ARG A 89 -17.31 15.45 -6.85
N GLU A 90 -17.86 14.30 -7.24
CA GLU A 90 -18.89 14.18 -8.27
C GLU A 90 -20.32 14.35 -7.69
N ASN A 91 -20.48 14.76 -6.42
CA ASN A 91 -21.76 14.88 -5.72
C ASN A 91 -22.64 13.61 -5.78
N LEU A 92 -22.02 12.44 -5.76
CA LEU A 92 -22.71 11.13 -5.75
C LEU A 92 -23.09 10.67 -4.33
N LEU A 93 -22.70 11.43 -3.30
CA LEU A 93 -23.00 11.27 -1.87
C LEU A 93 -23.28 12.64 -1.27
#